data_AF-A0A3S0L9T0-F1
#
_entry.id   AF-A0A3S0L9T0-F1
#
_cell.length_a   1.000
_cell.length_b   1.000
_cell.length_c   1.000
_cell.angle_alpha   90.00
_cell.angle_beta   90.00
_cell.angle_gamma   90.00
#
_symmetry.space_group_name_H-M   'P 1'
#
loop_
_entity.id
_entity.type
_entity.pdbx_description
1 polymer ?
#
loop_
_entity_poly.entity_id
_entity_poly.type
_entity_poly.pdbx_seq_one_letter_code
_entity_poly.pdbx_strand_id
1 'polypeptide(L)'
;MNISADMIAMVLTAAGDLAARGESYREAEKLYMDALFYAEECWGPKSFQVASLYAYLSDITSKLGKTTESALFMNRVEEINRIYKKAHSEPAIMDLLHSF
;
A
#
# COMPACT_ATOMS: atom_id res chain seq x y z
N MET A 1 -14.81 -0.79 10.19
CA MET A 1 -14.61 0.03 8.98
C MET A 1 -14.89 1.49 9.33
N ASN A 2 -13.84 2.28 9.52
CA ASN A 2 -13.97 3.71 9.79
C ASN A 2 -14.01 4.46 8.45
N ILE A 3 -15.22 4.70 7.94
CA ILE A 3 -15.48 5.20 6.57
C ILE A 3 -14.70 6.49 6.28
N SER A 4 -14.43 7.32 7.29
CA SER A 4 -13.65 8.55 7.08
C SER A 4 -12.16 8.27 6.82
N ALA A 5 -11.55 7.32 7.53
CA ALA A 5 -10.13 6.98 7.37
C ALA A 5 -9.86 6.27 6.04
N ASP A 6 -10.78 5.38 5.64
CA ASP A 6 -10.80 4.72 4.33
C ASP A 6 -10.76 5.73 3.18
N MET A 7 -11.68 6.70 3.22
CA MET A 7 -11.79 7.74 2.21
C MET A 7 -10.54 8.64 2.19
N ILE A 8 -9.97 8.98 3.36
CA ILE A 8 -8.71 9.74 3.44
C ILE A 8 -7.58 8.98 2.77
N ALA A 9 -7.41 7.68 3.06
CA ALA A 9 -6.37 6.87 2.43
C ALA A 9 -6.52 6.83 0.90
N MET A 10 -7.75 6.65 0.40
CA MET A 10 -8.02 6.63 -1.05
C MET A 10 -7.71 7.98 -1.72
N VAL A 11 -8.14 9.09 -1.11
CA VAL A 11 -7.91 10.43 -1.66
C VAL A 11 -6.44 10.78 -1.69
N LEU A 12 -5.70 10.48 -0.61
CA LEU A 12 -4.26 10.69 -0.55
C LEU A 12 -3.50 9.84 -1.56
N THR A 13 -3.92 8.58 -1.75
CA THR A 13 -3.36 7.70 -2.78
C THR A 13 -3.55 8.31 -4.18
N ALA A 14 -4.76 8.73 -4.51
CA ALA A 14 -5.05 9.35 -5.80
C ALA A 14 -4.29 10.68 -6.02
N ALA A 15 -4.14 11.49 -4.96
CA ALA A 15 -3.31 12.69 -5.01
C ALA A 15 -1.83 12.36 -5.22
N GLY A 16 -1.32 11.31 -4.56
CA GLY A 16 0.04 10.80 -4.74
C GLY A 16 0.30 10.35 -6.18
N ASP A 17 -0.66 9.64 -6.79
CA ASP A 17 -0.58 9.22 -8.20
C ASP A 17 -0.51 10.41 -9.15
N LEU A 18 -1.31 11.46 -8.89
CA LEU A 18 -1.29 12.67 -9.69
C LEU A 18 0.06 13.40 -9.56
N ALA A 19 0.58 13.53 -8.34
CA ALA A 19 1.89 14.12 -8.09
C ALA A 19 3.01 13.32 -8.78
N ALA A 20 2.96 11.99 -8.72
CA ALA A 20 3.93 11.11 -9.37
C ALA A 20 3.93 11.26 -10.90
N ARG A 21 2.74 11.37 -11.51
CA ARG A 21 2.59 11.61 -12.96
C ARG A 21 3.10 12.99 -13.38
N GLY A 22 3.03 13.97 -12.48
CA GLY A 22 3.62 15.30 -12.64
C GLY A 22 5.11 15.38 -12.32
N GLU A 23 5.78 14.25 -12.08
CA GLU A 23 7.19 14.14 -11.66
C GLU A 23 7.52 14.80 -10.31
N SER A 24 6.50 15.18 -9.53
CA SER A 24 6.61 15.70 -8.16
C SER A 24 6.85 14.57 -7.16
N TYR A 25 7.94 13.81 -7.33
CA TYR A 25 8.18 12.57 -6.58
C TYR A 25 8.28 12.75 -5.06
N ARG A 26 8.81 13.88 -4.57
CA ARG A 26 8.86 14.16 -3.13
C ARG A 26 7.48 14.39 -2.52
N GLU A 27 6.58 15.02 -3.28
CA GLU A 27 5.20 15.23 -2.86
C GLU A 27 4.44 13.91 -2.89
N ALA A 28 4.62 13.11 -3.95
CA ALA A 28 4.06 11.77 -4.05
C ALA A 28 4.48 10.89 -2.87
N GLU A 29 5.77 10.87 -2.52
CA GLU A 29 6.29 10.13 -1.36
C GLU A 29 5.56 10.50 -0.07
N LYS A 30 5.42 11.80 0.21
CA LYS A 30 4.70 12.27 1.40
C LYS A 30 3.25 11.83 1.39
N LEU A 31 2.56 12.00 0.27
CA LEU A 31 1.15 11.65 0.13
C LEU A 31 0.91 10.14 0.31
N TYR A 32 1.79 9.30 -0.24
CA TYR A 32 1.70 7.86 -0.04
C TYR A 32 2.04 7.43 1.39
N MET A 33 2.99 8.10 2.07
CA MET A 33 3.25 7.85 3.50
C MET A 33 2.06 8.23 4.37
N ASP A 34 1.43 9.37 4.11
CA ASP A 34 0.21 9.78 4.82
C ASP A 34 -0.93 8.79 4.53
N ALA A 35 -1.11 8.35 3.27
CA ALA A 35 -2.09 7.34 2.89
C ALA A 35 -1.84 6.01 3.60
N LEU A 36 -0.58 5.58 3.72
CA LEU A 36 -0.18 4.33 4.38
C LEU A 36 -0.62 4.31 5.85
N PHE A 37 -0.45 5.41 6.57
CA PHE A 37 -0.90 5.50 7.97
C PHE A 37 -2.40 5.19 8.11
N TYR A 38 -3.26 5.85 7.31
CA TYR A 38 -4.70 5.61 7.37
C TYR A 38 -5.10 4.23 6.84
N ALA A 39 -4.38 3.74 5.84
CA ALA A 39 -4.59 2.41 5.26
C ALA A 39 -4.31 1.30 6.28
N GLU A 40 -3.22 1.40 7.04
CA GLU A 40 -2.87 0.42 8.08
C GLU A 40 -3.90 0.42 9.22
N GLU A 41 -4.41 1.59 9.63
CA GLU A 41 -5.47 1.72 10.63
C GLU A 41 -6.82 1.16 10.16
N CYS A 42 -7.16 1.35 8.87
CA CYS A 42 -8.48 0.97 8.35
C CYS A 42 -8.57 -0.51 7.93
N TRP A 43 -7.58 -0.98 7.18
CA TRP A 43 -7.58 -2.31 6.55
C TRP A 43 -6.63 -3.29 7.24
N GLY A 44 -5.78 -2.80 8.14
CA GLY A 44 -4.76 -3.59 8.82
C GLY A 44 -3.44 -3.64 8.05
N PRO A 45 -2.31 -3.83 8.75
CA PRO A 45 -0.95 -3.70 8.20
C PRO A 45 -0.54 -4.81 7.22
N LYS A 46 -1.39 -5.83 7.05
CA LYS A 46 -1.17 -6.98 6.15
C LYS A 46 -2.19 -7.04 5.03
N SER A 47 -2.92 -5.94 4.80
CA SER A 47 -3.91 -5.84 3.74
C SER A 47 -3.28 -5.64 2.36
N PHE A 48 -4.01 -6.00 1.31
CA PHE A 48 -3.59 -5.82 -0.07
C PHE A 48 -3.49 -4.34 -0.46
N GLN A 49 -4.36 -3.50 0.12
CA GLN A 49 -4.34 -2.05 -0.02
C GLN A 49 -3.03 -1.47 0.54
N VAL A 50 -2.60 -1.92 1.72
CA VAL A 50 -1.32 -1.56 2.32
C VAL A 50 -0.13 -2.04 1.48
N ALA A 51 -0.20 -3.25 0.92
CA ALA A 51 0.84 -3.74 -0.01
C ALA A 51 0.97 -2.85 -1.26
N SER A 52 -0.14 -2.36 -1.81
CA SER A 52 -0.13 -1.48 -2.97
C SER A 52 0.55 -0.14 -2.67
N LEU A 53 0.31 0.42 -1.49
CA LEU A 53 0.99 1.65 -1.03
C LEU A 53 2.50 1.46 -0.84
N TYR A 54 2.93 0.32 -0.29
CA TYR A 54 4.36 -0.01 -0.24
C TYR A 54 4.98 -0.14 -1.64
N ALA A 55 4.25 -0.68 -2.62
CA ALA A 55 4.73 -0.75 -4.00
C ALA A 55 4.89 0.65 -4.62
N TYR A 56 3.94 1.56 -4.40
CA TYR A 56 4.06 2.96 -4.83
C TYR A 56 5.24 3.66 -4.18
N LEU A 57 5.41 3.53 -2.86
CA LEU A 57 6.56 4.07 -2.15
C LEU A 57 7.89 3.52 -2.67
N SER A 58 7.94 2.22 -3.00
CA SER A 58 9.12 1.60 -3.60
C SER A 58 9.48 2.22 -4.96
N ASP A 59 8.50 2.44 -5.85
CA ASP A 59 8.71 3.11 -7.14
C ASP A 59 9.20 4.56 -6.96
N ILE A 60 8.52 5.34 -6.12
CA ILE A 60 8.85 6.74 -5.89
C ILE A 60 10.23 6.92 -5.26
N THR A 61 10.56 6.12 -4.25
CA THR A 61 11.88 6.18 -3.60
C THR A 61 13.00 5.77 -4.55
N SER A 62 12.75 4.83 -5.46
CA SER A 62 13.69 4.48 -6.53
C SER A 62 13.93 5.66 -7.48
N LYS A 63 12.86 6.35 -7.91
CA LYS A 63 12.94 7.57 -8.74
C LYS A 63 13.66 8.73 -8.04
N LEU A 64 13.62 8.78 -6.71
CA LEU A 64 14.36 9.73 -5.88
C LEU A 64 15.82 9.31 -5.59
N GLY A 65 16.26 8.15 -6.09
CA GLY A 65 17.60 7.61 -5.85
C GLY A 65 17.81 6.98 -4.47
N LYS A 66 16.73 6.76 -3.70
CA LYS A 66 16.75 6.16 -2.35
C LYS A 66 16.64 4.64 -2.43
N THR A 67 17.61 3.99 -3.06
CA THR A 67 17.55 2.55 -3.39
C THR A 67 17.38 1.64 -2.17
N THR A 68 17.99 1.98 -1.02
CA THR A 68 17.85 1.19 0.21
C THR A 68 16.42 1.22 0.74
N GLU A 69 15.79 2.39 0.74
CA GLU A 69 14.40 2.56 1.21
C GLU A 69 13.42 1.86 0.26
N SER A 70 13.64 1.99 -1.04
CA SER A 70 12.87 1.27 -2.07
C SER A 70 12.88 -0.25 -1.87
N ALA A 71 14.04 -0.83 -1.55
CA ALA A 71 14.18 -2.26 -1.28
C ALA A 71 13.46 -2.67 0.02
N LEU A 72 13.49 -1.84 1.06
CA LEU A 72 12.75 -2.09 2.30
C LEU A 72 11.24 -2.13 2.05
N PHE A 73 10.72 -1.20 1.24
CA PHE A 73 9.30 -1.21 0.87
C PHE A 73 8.93 -2.43 0.02
N MET A 74 9.77 -2.84 -0.93
CA MET A 74 9.50 -4.05 -1.72
C MET A 74 9.48 -5.32 -0.85
N ASN A 75 10.35 -5.41 0.17
CA ASN A 75 10.32 -6.52 1.13
C ASN A 75 8.97 -6.61 1.87
N ARG A 76 8.35 -5.47 2.19
CA ARG A 76 7.01 -5.43 2.81
C ARG A 76 5.94 -5.93 1.85
N VAL A 77 6.01 -5.56 0.57
CA VAL A 77 5.11 -6.08 -0.47
C VAL A 77 5.22 -7.60 -0.56
N GLU A 78 6.43 -8.15 -0.60
CA GLU A 78 6.66 -9.59 -0.68
C GLU A 78 6.16 -10.34 0.56
N GLU A 79 6.36 -9.78 1.76
CA GLU A 79 5.85 -10.33 3.00
C GLU A 79 4.33 -10.47 2.98
N ILE A 80 3.64 -9.39 2.59
CA ILE A 80 2.17 -9.37 2.52
C ILE A 80 1.67 -10.34 1.45
N ASN A 81 2.26 -10.33 0.25
CA ASN A 81 1.91 -11.26 -0.83
C ASN A 81 2.09 -12.73 -0.43
N ARG A 82 3.14 -13.04 0.35
CA ARG A 82 3.37 -14.39 0.87
C ARG A 82 2.26 -14.82 1.83
N ILE A 83 1.81 -13.92 2.69
CA ILE A 83 0.69 -14.16 3.61
C ILE A 83 -0.58 -14.43 2.81
N TYR A 84 -0.89 -13.59 1.83
CA TYR A 84 -2.04 -13.78 0.94
C TYR A 84 -1.99 -15.10 0.20
N LYS A 85 -0.86 -15.43 -0.44
CA LYS A 85 -0.68 -16.70 -1.15
C LYS A 85 -0.91 -17.90 -0.23
N LYS A 86 -0.37 -17.87 0.99
CA LYS A 86 -0.59 -18.94 1.97
C LYS A 86 -2.08 -19.06 2.32
N ALA A 87 -2.74 -17.94 2.62
CA ALA A 87 -4.17 -17.93 2.95
C ALA A 87 -5.05 -18.48 1.81
N HIS A 88 -4.71 -18.17 0.56
CA HIS A 88 -5.45 -18.64 -0.63
C HIS A 88 -5.04 -20.04 -1.09
N SER A 89 -3.95 -20.60 -0.55
CA SER A 89 -3.54 -21.99 -0.82
C SER A 89 -4.20 -22.98 0.16
N GLU A 90 -4.89 -22.48 1.19
CA GLU A 90 -5.68 -23.27 2.14
C GLU A 90 -7.16 -23.19 1.74
N PRO A 91 -7.81 -24.28 1.28
CA PRO A 91 -9.16 -24.27 0.71
C PRO A 91 -10.25 -23.68 1.62
N ALA A 92 -10.04 -23.69 2.94
CA ALA A 92 -11.04 -23.30 3.93
C ALA A 92 -11.27 -21.77 4.06
N ILE A 93 -10.37 -20.93 3.53
CA ILE A 93 -10.42 -19.46 3.72
C ILE A 93 -11.10 -18.76 2.53
N MET A 94 -11.21 -19.43 1.39
CA MET A 94 -11.80 -18.87 0.17
C MET A 94 -13.29 -18.51 0.36
N ASP A 95 -14.04 -19.31 1.11
CA ASP A 95 -15.46 -19.05 1.41
C ASP A 95 -15.67 -17.82 2.31
N LEU A 96 -14.66 -17.45 3.11
CA LEU A 96 -14.73 -16.34 4.07
C LEU A 96 -14.33 -14.99 3.46
N LEU A 97 -13.57 -14.99 2.35
CA LEU A 97 -13.07 -13.78 1.69
C LEU A 97 -13.97 -13.29 0.53
N HIS A 98 -14.90 -14.12 0.05
CA HIS A 98 -15.91 -13.73 -0.95
C HIS A 98 -17.23 -13.22 -0.33
N SER A 99 -17.33 -13.19 1.00
CA SER A 99 -18.56 -12.91 1.75
C SER A 99 -18.61 -11.54 2.45
N PHE A 100 -17.74 -10.58 2.07
CA PHE A 100 -17.79 -9.19 2.51
C PHE A 100 -17.62 -8.20 1.35
#